data_AF-A0AAN4EZF2-F1
#
_entry.id   AF-A0AAN4EZF2-F1
#
_cell.length_a   1.000
_cell.length_b   1.000
_cell.length_c   1.000
_cell.angle_alpha   90.00
_cell.angle_beta   90.00
_cell.angle_gamma   90.00
#
_symmetry.space_group_name_H-M   'P 1'
#
loop_
_entity.id
_entity.type
_entity.pdbx_description
1 polymer ?
#
loop_
_entity_poly.entity_id
_entity_poly.type
_entity_poly.pdbx_seq_one_letter_code
_entity_poly.pdbx_strand_id
1 'polypeptide(L)'
;MNKLYRIIPLIMVGLLSLVSIFVLIYALLHGIGKMEIGSISDWISSLSTLGTLCVAVLAYRQAPQWIAQKDYDIAHRIVEEAIYSDLPKLRSYSSDIKRNTIKFANELIHALTNKNCDQSHFKESLDKIEEQLHDFFNLSYSINLRLFSVGRYNYILSEHSNKLISELNSLSEEFNEVFENLLESESKVGMLRDDEEVAIKIAIQELRSIQSNVLGLNKNINDIVIKTHADNKPITYFIQYKKKNSNG
;
A
#
# COMPACT_ATOMS: atom_id res chain seq x y z
N MET A 1 -40.65 -0.09 -9.62
CA MET A 1 -40.95 0.71 -10.83
C MET A 1 -42.32 1.40 -10.85
N ASN A 2 -43.36 0.96 -10.11
CA ASN A 2 -44.74 1.46 -10.32
C ASN A 2 -45.15 2.77 -9.60
N LYS A 3 -44.44 3.20 -8.54
CA LYS A 3 -44.83 4.42 -7.79
C LYS A 3 -44.46 5.71 -8.52
N LEU A 4 -43.31 5.75 -9.21
CA LEU A 4 -42.84 6.95 -9.91
C LEU A 4 -43.77 7.35 -11.07
N TYR A 5 -44.21 6.36 -11.86
CA TYR A 5 -45.05 6.60 -13.05
C TYR A 5 -46.47 7.10 -12.73
N ARG A 6 -46.99 6.80 -11.53
CA ARG A 6 -48.29 7.34 -11.06
C ARG A 6 -48.19 8.78 -10.57
N ILE A 7 -47.02 9.20 -10.07
CA ILE A 7 -46.81 10.54 -9.49
C ILE A 7 -46.54 11.58 -10.59
N ILE A 8 -45.81 11.20 -11.64
CA ILE A 8 -45.47 12.08 -12.78
C ILE A 8 -46.70 12.77 -13.41
N PRO A 9 -47.79 12.09 -13.81
CA PRO A 9 -48.95 12.76 -14.41
C PRO A 9 -49.67 13.65 -13.40
N LEU A 10 -49.68 13.29 -12.11
CA LEU A 10 -50.31 14.09 -11.06
C LEU A 10 -49.56 15.42 -10.83
N ILE A 11 -48.22 15.39 -10.85
CA ILE A 11 -47.37 16.58 -10.79
C ILE A 11 -47.60 17.44 -12.04
N MET A 12 -47.69 16.83 -13.22
CA MET A 12 -47.86 17.54 -14.49
C MET A 12 -49.21 18.28 -14.54
N VAL A 13 -50.30 17.61 -14.13
CA VAL A 13 -51.63 18.23 -14.00
C VAL A 13 -51.64 19.32 -12.93
N GLY A 14 -50.97 19.11 -11.80
CA GLY A 14 -50.84 20.12 -10.74
C GLY A 14 -50.07 21.36 -11.17
N LEU A 15 -49.05 21.20 -12.01
CA LEU A 15 -48.25 22.32 -12.53
C LEU A 15 -49.05 23.11 -13.57
N LEU A 16 -49.76 22.42 -14.47
CA LEU A 16 -50.64 23.04 -15.46
C LEU A 16 -51.78 23.82 -14.84
N SER A 17 -52.41 23.28 -13.78
CA SER A 17 -53.49 23.98 -13.07
C SER A 17 -52.98 25.24 -12.37
N LEU A 18 -51.78 25.18 -11.76
CA LEU A 18 -51.12 26.35 -11.18
C LEU A 18 -50.83 27.44 -12.21
N VAL A 19 -50.29 27.07 -13.38
CA VAL A 19 -50.03 28.01 -14.48
C VAL A 19 -51.35 28.62 -14.98
N SER A 20 -52.40 27.81 -15.14
CA SER A 20 -53.71 28.28 -15.57
C SER A 20 -54.31 29.29 -14.59
N ILE A 21 -54.19 29.06 -13.27
CA ILE A 21 -54.67 29.97 -12.23
C ILE A 21 -53.89 31.29 -12.29
N PHE A 22 -52.57 31.24 -12.48
CA PHE A 22 -51.72 32.42 -12.56
C PHE A 22 -52.09 33.31 -13.76
N VAL A 23 -52.32 32.70 -14.93
CA VAL A 23 -52.79 33.40 -16.13
C VAL A 23 -54.16 34.04 -15.91
N LEU A 24 -55.08 33.33 -15.23
CA LEU A 24 -56.42 33.84 -14.93
C LEU A 24 -56.39 35.04 -13.99
N ILE A 25 -55.58 34.98 -12.92
CA ILE A 25 -55.40 36.08 -11.97
C ILE A 25 -54.79 37.30 -12.68
N TYR A 26 -53.77 37.10 -13.52
CA TYR A 26 -53.16 38.18 -14.27
C TYR A 26 -54.15 38.85 -15.24
N ALA A 27 -54.90 38.04 -15.99
CA ALA A 27 -55.91 38.52 -16.93
C ALA A 27 -57.01 39.34 -16.24
N LEU A 28 -57.43 38.95 -15.03
CA LEU A 28 -58.43 39.67 -14.22
C LEU A 28 -57.91 41.00 -13.68
N LEU A 29 -56.63 41.09 -13.30
CA LEU A 29 -56.07 42.29 -12.65
C LEU A 29 -55.54 43.34 -13.64
N HIS A 30 -54.97 42.92 -14.78
CA HIS A 30 -54.25 43.83 -15.70
C HIS A 30 -54.83 43.87 -17.13
N GLY A 31 -55.84 43.05 -17.43
CA GLY A 31 -56.43 42.91 -18.75
C GLY A 31 -55.56 42.11 -19.72
N ILE A 32 -56.19 41.33 -20.60
CA ILE A 32 -55.54 40.34 -21.48
C ILE A 32 -54.52 40.98 -22.45
N GLY A 33 -54.69 42.27 -22.80
CA GLY A 33 -53.90 42.94 -23.84
C GLY A 33 -52.54 43.52 -23.42
N LYS A 34 -52.16 43.43 -22.13
CA LYS A 34 -50.88 43.98 -21.62
C LYS A 34 -49.90 42.90 -21.15
N MET A 35 -50.24 41.62 -21.32
CA MET A 35 -49.37 40.51 -20.91
C MET A 35 -48.22 40.35 -21.91
N GLU A 36 -47.08 40.99 -21.66
CA GLU A 36 -45.82 40.67 -22.33
C GLU A 36 -45.30 39.33 -21.79
N ILE A 37 -45.83 38.23 -22.33
CA ILE A 37 -45.24 36.92 -22.13
C ILE A 37 -43.89 36.95 -22.85
N GLY A 38 -42.79 36.94 -22.10
CA GLY A 38 -41.45 36.74 -22.67
C GLY A 38 -41.43 35.52 -23.60
N SER A 39 -40.46 35.43 -24.51
CA SER A 39 -40.50 34.38 -25.54
C SER A 39 -40.61 33.00 -24.90
N ILE A 40 -41.42 32.10 -25.48
CA ILE A 40 -41.55 30.70 -25.00
C ILE A 40 -40.17 30.03 -24.89
N SER A 41 -39.23 30.45 -25.76
CA SER A 41 -37.82 30.06 -25.72
C SER A 41 -37.12 30.44 -24.40
N ASP A 42 -37.40 31.61 -23.81
CA ASP A 42 -36.81 32.06 -22.55
C ASP A 42 -37.34 31.26 -21.34
N TRP A 43 -38.61 30.86 -21.39
CA TRP A 43 -39.23 30.00 -20.37
C TRP A 43 -38.70 28.56 -20.43
N ILE A 44 -38.55 28.00 -21.64
CA ILE A 44 -37.96 26.67 -21.83
C ILE A 44 -36.48 26.69 -21.43
N SER A 45 -35.76 27.76 -21.78
CA SER A 45 -34.33 27.92 -21.44
C SER A 45 -34.12 28.06 -19.93
N SER A 46 -34.97 28.82 -19.23
CA SER A 46 -34.91 28.95 -17.77
C SER A 46 -35.29 27.65 -17.06
N LEU A 47 -36.29 26.91 -17.56
CA LEU A 47 -36.65 25.60 -17.01
C LEU A 47 -35.55 24.55 -17.22
N SER A 48 -34.89 24.57 -18.39
CA SER A 48 -33.71 23.73 -18.68
C SER A 48 -32.53 24.06 -17.74
N THR A 49 -32.30 25.35 -17.48
CA THR A 49 -31.29 25.81 -16.53
C THR A 49 -31.61 25.38 -15.09
N LEU A 50 -32.88 25.45 -14.69
CA LEU A 50 -33.35 24.97 -13.39
C LEU A 50 -33.20 23.45 -13.25
N GLY A 51 -33.51 22.69 -14.30
CA GLY A 51 -33.26 21.25 -14.34
C GLY A 51 -31.77 20.91 -14.19
N THR A 52 -30.90 21.65 -14.87
CA THR A 52 -29.44 21.51 -14.75
C THR A 52 -28.97 21.82 -13.33
N LEU A 53 -29.51 22.86 -12.70
CA LEU A 53 -29.21 23.22 -11.31
C LEU A 53 -29.67 22.13 -10.34
N CYS A 54 -30.85 21.54 -10.53
CA CYS A 54 -31.31 20.40 -9.72
C CYS A 54 -30.35 19.20 -9.82
N VAL A 55 -29.92 18.85 -11.03
CA VAL A 55 -28.93 17.78 -11.24
C VAL A 55 -27.60 18.12 -10.58
N ALA A 56 -27.13 19.37 -10.71
CA ALA A 56 -25.89 19.84 -10.08
C ALA A 56 -25.97 19.78 -8.55
N VAL A 57 -27.10 20.14 -7.95
CA VAL A 57 -27.32 20.02 -6.49
C VAL A 57 -27.32 18.56 -6.05
N LEU A 58 -27.96 17.66 -6.80
CA LEU A 58 -27.93 16.23 -6.49
C LEU A 58 -26.52 15.65 -6.60
N ALA A 59 -25.78 16.01 -7.65
CA ALA A 59 -24.39 15.61 -7.84
C ALA A 59 -23.49 16.16 -6.72
N TYR A 60 -23.69 17.42 -6.32
CA TYR A 60 -22.96 18.04 -5.20
C TYR A 60 -23.20 17.29 -3.89
N ARG A 61 -24.44 16.85 -3.62
CA ARG A 61 -24.75 16.07 -2.42
C ARG A 61 -24.16 14.66 -2.45
N GLN A 62 -23.98 14.07 -3.64
CA GLN A 62 -23.43 12.73 -3.82
C GLN A 62 -21.88 12.73 -3.87
N ALA A 63 -21.27 13.83 -4.28
CA ALA A 63 -19.82 13.96 -4.46
C ALA A 63 -18.99 13.55 -3.23
N PRO A 64 -19.35 13.89 -1.97
CA PRO A 64 -18.60 13.43 -0.80
C PRO A 64 -18.54 11.90 -0.65
N GLN A 65 -19.64 11.21 -0.98
CA GLN A 65 -19.68 9.74 -0.92
C GLN A 65 -18.80 9.11 -2.00
N TRP A 66 -18.79 9.69 -3.21
CA TRP A 66 -17.92 9.24 -4.29
C TRP A 66 -16.44 9.44 -3.98
N ILE A 67 -16.08 10.58 -3.37
CA ILE A 67 -14.70 10.84 -2.94
C ILE A 67 -14.30 9.84 -1.85
N ALA A 68 -15.15 9.60 -0.85
CA ALA A 68 -14.86 8.63 0.21
C ALA A 68 -14.69 7.20 -0.33
N GLN A 69 -15.51 6.79 -1.30
CA GLN A 69 -15.35 5.50 -1.97
C GLN A 69 -14.03 5.44 -2.75
N LYS A 70 -13.68 6.51 -3.47
CA LYS A 70 -12.43 6.58 -4.23
C LYS A 70 -11.20 6.51 -3.33
N ASP A 71 -11.23 7.22 -2.21
CA ASP A 71 -10.19 7.20 -1.19
C ASP A 71 -10.01 5.78 -0.61
N TYR A 72 -11.12 5.10 -0.32
CA TYR A 72 -11.12 3.70 0.11
C TYR A 72 -10.49 2.78 -0.94
N ASP A 73 -10.92 2.88 -2.21
CA ASP A 73 -10.41 2.02 -3.28
C ASP A 73 -8.90 2.22 -3.49
N ILE A 74 -8.41 3.46 -3.38
CA ILE A 74 -6.97 3.77 -3.49
C ILE A 74 -6.21 3.20 -2.30
N ALA A 75 -6.67 3.46 -1.07
CA ALA A 75 -6.07 2.89 0.14
C ALA A 75 -6.09 1.35 0.09
N HIS A 76 -7.15 0.78 -0.49
CA HIS A 76 -7.26 -0.65 -0.72
C HIS A 76 -6.20 -1.21 -1.62
N ARG A 77 -6.05 -0.62 -2.79
CA ARG A 77 -5.01 -1.04 -3.73
C ARG A 77 -3.61 -0.91 -3.14
N ILE A 78 -3.34 0.14 -2.37
CA ILE A 78 -2.04 0.35 -1.72
C ILE A 78 -1.72 -0.77 -0.73
N VAL A 79 -2.67 -1.11 0.15
CA VAL A 79 -2.50 -2.21 1.12
C VAL A 79 -2.38 -3.54 0.39
N GLU A 80 -3.20 -3.77 -0.63
CA GLU A 80 -3.18 -5.00 -1.42
C GLU A 80 -1.82 -5.23 -2.08
N GLU A 81 -1.30 -4.21 -2.76
CA GLU A 81 0.01 -4.25 -3.43
C GLU A 81 1.14 -4.47 -2.41
N ALA A 82 1.13 -3.73 -1.29
CA ALA A 82 2.19 -3.79 -0.29
C ALA A 82 2.21 -5.13 0.48
N ILE A 83 1.04 -5.60 0.91
CA ILE A 83 0.91 -6.76 1.80
C ILE A 83 0.82 -8.06 1.00
N TYR A 84 -0.02 -8.13 -0.03
CA TYR A 84 -0.31 -9.40 -0.70
C TYR A 84 0.56 -9.64 -1.94
N SER A 85 1.14 -8.60 -2.55
CA SER A 85 2.07 -8.74 -3.68
C SER A 85 3.54 -8.61 -3.25
N ASP A 86 3.89 -7.58 -2.49
CA ASP A 86 5.29 -7.25 -2.26
C ASP A 86 5.91 -8.00 -1.08
N LEU A 87 5.18 -8.24 0.00
CA LEU A 87 5.68 -9.02 1.14
C LEU A 87 6.11 -10.46 0.75
N PRO A 88 5.41 -11.20 -0.12
CA PRO A 88 5.91 -12.47 -0.66
C PRO A 88 7.18 -12.36 -1.51
N LYS A 89 7.37 -11.26 -2.23
CA LYS A 89 8.62 -11.02 -2.98
C LYS A 89 9.78 -10.80 -2.01
N LEU A 90 9.55 -10.04 -0.93
CA LEU A 90 10.53 -9.82 0.14
C LEU A 90 10.99 -11.14 0.78
N ARG A 91 10.05 -12.07 1.00
CA ARG A 91 10.35 -13.46 1.42
C ARG A 91 11.25 -14.21 0.44
N SER A 92 11.04 -14.00 -0.86
CA SER A 92 11.83 -14.64 -1.91
C SER A 92 13.29 -14.13 -1.87
N TYR A 93 13.48 -12.81 -1.80
CA TYR A 93 14.82 -12.22 -1.61
C TYR A 93 15.51 -12.71 -0.33
N SER A 94 14.80 -12.75 0.80
CA SER A 94 15.33 -13.33 2.04
C SER A 94 15.82 -14.77 1.87
N SER A 95 15.10 -15.56 1.06
CA SER A 95 15.46 -16.96 0.80
C SER A 95 16.69 -17.08 -0.09
N ASP A 96 16.85 -16.15 -1.04
CA ASP A 96 18.02 -16.06 -1.92
C ASP A 96 19.27 -15.61 -1.17
N ILE A 97 19.15 -14.60 -0.29
CA ILE A 97 20.21 -14.13 0.60
C ILE A 97 20.68 -15.29 1.47
N LYS A 98 19.77 -15.95 2.21
CA LYS A 98 20.08 -17.13 3.03
C LYS A 98 20.87 -18.17 2.24
N ARG A 99 20.39 -18.54 1.05
CA ARG A 99 21.02 -19.58 0.23
C ARG A 99 22.46 -19.20 -0.12
N ASN A 100 22.68 -17.98 -0.59
CA ASN A 100 23.99 -17.53 -1.06
C ASN A 100 24.94 -17.26 0.11
N THR A 101 24.48 -16.68 1.22
CA THR A 101 25.26 -16.53 2.46
C THR A 101 25.71 -17.89 3.01
N ILE A 102 24.82 -18.89 3.07
CA ILE A 102 25.20 -20.23 3.54
C ILE A 102 26.22 -20.88 2.61
N LYS A 103 26.01 -20.77 1.28
CA LYS A 103 26.94 -21.30 0.28
C LYS A 103 28.31 -20.67 0.45
N PHE A 104 28.38 -19.35 0.52
CA PHE A 104 29.62 -18.60 0.64
C PHE A 104 30.33 -18.89 1.97
N ALA A 105 29.60 -18.91 3.09
CA ALA A 105 30.18 -19.30 4.38
C ALA A 105 30.77 -20.72 4.36
N ASN A 106 30.16 -21.67 3.65
CA ASN A 106 30.74 -23.01 3.49
C ASN A 106 32.00 -23.00 2.61
N GLU A 107 32.05 -22.15 1.59
CA GLU A 107 33.26 -21.96 0.75
C GLU A 107 34.42 -21.41 1.59
N LEU A 108 34.17 -20.42 2.45
CA LEU A 108 35.16 -19.89 3.40
C LEU A 108 35.64 -20.94 4.42
N ILE A 109 34.71 -21.73 4.99
CA ILE A 109 35.06 -22.85 5.89
C ILE A 109 35.94 -23.87 5.17
N HIS A 110 35.63 -24.20 3.92
CA HIS A 110 36.41 -25.13 3.12
C HIS A 110 37.83 -24.59 2.83
N ALA A 111 37.94 -23.31 2.50
CA ALA A 111 39.22 -22.65 2.28
C ALA A 111 40.11 -22.66 3.53
N LEU A 112 39.53 -22.37 4.70
CA LEU A 112 40.20 -22.44 6.00
C LEU A 112 40.65 -23.88 6.34
N THR A 113 39.79 -24.87 6.10
CA THR A 113 40.07 -26.27 6.46
C THR A 113 41.16 -26.89 5.59
N ASN A 114 41.14 -26.61 4.28
CA ASN A 114 42.06 -27.21 3.32
C ASN A 114 43.35 -26.39 3.09
N LYS A 115 43.48 -25.23 3.74
CA LYS A 115 44.59 -24.28 3.56
C LYS A 115 44.86 -23.90 2.09
N ASN A 116 43.84 -24.05 1.25
CA ASN A 116 43.89 -23.72 -0.16
C ASN A 116 42.79 -22.71 -0.43
N CYS A 117 43.21 -21.47 -0.69
CA CYS A 117 42.33 -20.33 -0.80
C CYS A 117 42.39 -19.81 -2.24
N ASP A 118 41.52 -20.33 -3.11
CA ASP A 118 41.24 -19.68 -4.38
C ASP A 118 40.20 -18.57 -4.14
N GLN A 119 40.70 -17.38 -3.86
CA GLN A 119 39.89 -16.21 -3.52
C GLN A 119 39.27 -15.52 -4.75
N SER A 120 39.60 -15.98 -5.96
CA SER A 120 39.21 -15.30 -7.20
C SER A 120 37.70 -15.12 -7.37
N HIS A 121 36.90 -16.03 -6.78
CA HIS A 121 35.44 -16.02 -6.85
C HIS A 121 34.74 -15.44 -5.61
N PHE A 122 35.48 -15.09 -4.55
CA PHE A 122 34.86 -14.62 -3.30
C PHE A 122 34.16 -13.27 -3.47
N LYS A 123 34.81 -12.38 -4.22
CA LYS A 123 34.23 -11.08 -4.57
C LYS A 123 32.91 -11.24 -5.33
N GLU A 124 32.85 -12.14 -6.31
CA GLU A 124 31.63 -12.38 -7.08
C GLU A 124 30.48 -12.89 -6.20
N SER A 125 30.79 -13.78 -5.24
CA SER A 125 29.81 -14.26 -4.26
C SER A 125 29.32 -13.13 -3.33
N LEU A 126 30.21 -12.24 -2.89
CA LEU A 126 29.86 -11.10 -2.05
C LEU A 126 29.02 -10.07 -2.80
N ASP A 127 29.44 -9.66 -4.00
CA ASP A 127 28.73 -8.70 -4.86
C ASP A 127 27.29 -9.17 -5.11
N LYS A 128 27.10 -10.49 -5.34
CA LYS A 128 25.77 -11.09 -5.52
C LYS A 128 24.91 -11.04 -4.25
N ILE A 129 25.49 -11.25 -3.07
CA ILE A 129 24.74 -11.16 -1.80
C ILE A 129 24.37 -9.70 -1.53
N GLU A 130 25.27 -8.76 -1.81
CA GLU A 130 25.04 -7.32 -1.67
C GLU A 130 23.90 -6.83 -2.58
N GLU A 131 23.89 -7.24 -3.85
CA GLU A 131 22.82 -6.91 -4.80
C GLU A 131 21.45 -7.39 -4.27
N GLN A 132 21.39 -8.62 -3.75
CA GLN A 132 20.16 -9.19 -3.19
C GLN A 132 19.71 -8.47 -1.91
N LEU A 133 20.64 -8.04 -1.07
CA LEU A 133 20.35 -7.22 0.11
C LEU A 133 19.84 -5.84 -0.30
N HIS A 134 20.43 -5.23 -1.32
CA HIS A 134 19.96 -3.96 -1.86
C HIS A 134 18.52 -4.06 -2.36
N ASP A 135 18.20 -5.09 -3.14
CA ASP A 135 16.83 -5.36 -3.60
C ASP A 135 15.86 -5.60 -2.44
N PHE A 136 16.31 -6.33 -1.43
CA PHE A 136 15.55 -6.56 -0.20
C PHE A 136 15.24 -5.24 0.53
N PHE A 137 16.25 -4.39 0.76
CA PHE A 137 16.08 -3.11 1.46
C PHE A 137 15.20 -2.14 0.67
N ASN A 138 15.39 -2.05 -0.65
CA ASN A 138 14.57 -1.22 -1.52
C ASN A 138 13.09 -1.63 -1.45
N LEU A 139 12.82 -2.93 -1.49
CA LEU A 139 11.45 -3.44 -1.42
C LEU A 139 10.83 -3.23 -0.02
N SER A 140 11.58 -3.49 1.04
CA SER A 140 11.16 -3.24 2.44
C SER A 140 10.79 -1.77 2.64
N TYR A 141 11.66 -0.86 2.20
CA TYR A 141 11.41 0.58 2.23
C TYR A 141 10.19 0.98 1.39
N SER A 142 10.04 0.39 0.20
CA SER A 142 8.90 0.65 -0.68
C SER A 142 7.56 0.24 -0.07
N ILE A 143 7.51 -0.92 0.62
CA ILE A 143 6.35 -1.38 1.38
C ILE A 143 6.00 -0.36 2.46
N ASN A 144 6.98 0.07 3.26
CA ASN A 144 6.78 1.04 4.33
C ASN A 144 6.23 2.37 3.79
N LEU A 145 6.84 2.91 2.73
CA LEU A 145 6.37 4.14 2.08
C LEU A 145 4.95 4.02 1.53
N ARG A 146 4.63 2.90 0.88
CA ARG A 146 3.28 2.63 0.39
C ARG A 146 2.28 2.65 1.54
N LEU A 147 2.54 1.90 2.62
CA LEU A 147 1.67 1.88 3.80
C LEU A 147 1.49 3.29 4.41
N PHE A 148 2.55 4.06 4.60
CA PHE A 148 2.44 5.43 5.10
C PHE A 148 1.65 6.36 4.17
N SER A 149 1.70 6.13 2.86
CA SER A 149 0.97 6.94 1.88
C SER A 149 -0.56 6.83 2.01
N VAL A 150 -1.07 5.78 2.67
CA VAL A 150 -2.50 5.61 2.98
C VAL A 150 -3.04 6.79 3.80
N GLY A 151 -2.17 7.44 4.59
CA GLY A 151 -2.47 8.69 5.32
C GLY A 151 -3.03 9.83 4.46
N ARG A 152 -2.73 9.84 3.16
CA ARG A 152 -3.20 10.86 2.19
C ARG A 152 -4.69 10.72 1.86
N TYR A 153 -5.30 9.57 2.16
CA TYR A 153 -6.67 9.23 1.76
C TYR A 153 -7.62 9.11 2.96
N ASN A 154 -7.37 9.88 4.03
CA ASN A 154 -8.19 9.87 5.27
C ASN A 154 -8.18 8.55 6.04
N TYR A 155 -7.13 7.75 5.91
CA TYR A 155 -6.90 6.54 6.71
C TYR A 155 -5.66 6.69 7.59
N ILE A 156 -5.57 5.88 8.63
CA ILE A 156 -4.39 5.72 9.49
C ILE A 156 -4.01 4.25 9.52
N LEU A 157 -2.73 3.96 9.75
CA LEU A 157 -2.26 2.59 9.93
C LEU A 157 -2.78 2.01 11.23
N SER A 158 -3.16 0.73 11.22
CA SER A 158 -3.48 -0.01 12.43
C SER A 158 -2.22 -0.28 13.26
N GLU A 159 -2.41 -0.66 14.52
CA GLU A 159 -1.32 -1.14 15.36
C GLU A 159 -0.58 -2.32 14.71
N HIS A 160 -1.31 -3.22 14.07
CA HIS A 160 -0.73 -4.35 13.35
C HIS A 160 0.18 -3.92 12.21
N SER A 161 -0.24 -2.96 11.37
CA SER A 161 0.60 -2.45 10.29
C SER A 161 1.83 -1.71 10.80
N ASN A 162 1.71 -0.94 11.89
CA ASN A 162 2.88 -0.31 12.51
C ASN A 162 3.86 -1.34 13.06
N LYS A 163 3.36 -2.41 13.68
CA LYS A 163 4.19 -3.52 14.15
C LYS A 163 4.91 -4.22 13.00
N LEU A 164 4.20 -4.50 11.91
CA LEU A 164 4.79 -5.09 10.70
C LEU A 164 5.94 -4.21 10.17
N ILE A 165 5.72 -2.90 10.03
CA ILE A 165 6.75 -1.94 9.58
C ILE A 165 7.98 -1.99 10.51
N SER A 166 7.77 -2.01 11.83
CA SER A 166 8.86 -2.12 12.81
C SER A 166 9.63 -3.42 12.67
N GLU A 167 8.94 -4.55 12.48
CA GLU A 167 9.57 -5.86 12.28
C GLU A 167 10.37 -5.89 10.97
N LEU A 168 9.86 -5.31 9.88
CA LEU A 168 10.58 -5.22 8.60
C LEU A 168 11.85 -4.36 8.69
N ASN A 169 11.81 -3.26 9.46
CA ASN A 169 12.98 -2.42 9.69
C ASN A 169 14.05 -3.18 10.50
N SER A 170 13.66 -3.82 11.61
CA SER A 170 14.56 -4.65 12.43
C SER A 170 15.23 -5.73 11.59
N LEU A 171 14.44 -6.44 10.78
CA LEU A 171 14.97 -7.47 9.89
C LEU A 171 15.96 -6.91 8.87
N SER A 172 15.73 -5.71 8.36
CA SER A 172 16.64 -5.07 7.40
C SER A 172 17.99 -4.74 8.06
N GLU A 173 17.96 -4.22 9.29
CA GLU A 173 19.17 -3.97 10.09
C GLU A 173 19.94 -5.26 10.41
N GLU A 174 19.23 -6.31 10.85
CA GLU A 174 19.83 -7.61 11.17
C GLU A 174 20.43 -8.30 9.94
N PHE A 175 19.81 -8.17 8.76
CA PHE A 175 20.38 -8.66 7.50
C PHE A 175 21.64 -7.91 7.10
N ASN A 176 21.70 -6.60 7.34
CA ASN A 176 22.92 -5.81 7.11
C ASN A 176 24.05 -6.26 8.05
N GLU A 177 23.76 -6.47 9.33
CA GLU A 177 24.75 -6.96 10.30
C GLU A 177 25.31 -8.34 9.90
N VAL A 178 24.45 -9.25 9.41
CA VAL A 178 24.88 -10.55 8.87
C VAL A 178 25.86 -10.38 7.70
N PHE A 179 25.64 -9.39 6.83
CA PHE A 179 26.52 -9.11 5.70
C PHE A 179 27.85 -8.49 6.14
N GLU A 180 27.83 -7.54 7.07
CA GLU A 180 29.05 -6.95 7.64
C GLU A 180 29.93 -8.01 8.30
N ASN A 181 29.33 -8.88 9.12
CA ASN A 181 30.03 -10.02 9.74
C ASN A 181 30.62 -10.99 8.70
N LEU A 182 29.94 -11.17 7.56
CA LEU A 182 30.41 -12.02 6.47
C LEU A 182 31.61 -11.40 5.75
N LEU A 183 31.60 -10.09 5.51
CA LEU A 183 32.75 -9.35 4.96
C LEU A 183 33.95 -9.42 5.90
N GLU A 184 33.74 -9.23 7.20
CA GLU A 184 34.81 -9.34 8.20
C GLU A 184 35.41 -10.76 8.20
N SER A 185 34.57 -11.78 8.15
CA SER A 185 35.00 -13.18 8.12
C SER A 185 35.78 -13.53 6.85
N GLU A 186 35.37 -13.00 5.70
CA GLU A 186 36.09 -13.17 4.43
C GLU A 186 37.50 -12.58 4.51
N SER A 187 37.63 -11.36 5.02
CA SER A 187 38.92 -10.70 5.22
C SER A 187 39.86 -11.51 6.13
N LYS A 188 39.32 -12.05 7.24
CA LYS A 188 40.07 -12.92 8.17
C LYS A 188 40.58 -14.20 7.50
N VAL A 189 39.80 -14.81 6.60
CA VAL A 189 40.18 -16.08 5.94
C VAL A 189 41.49 -15.95 5.17
N GLY A 190 41.76 -14.79 4.55
CA GLY A 190 43.04 -14.53 3.89
C GLY A 190 44.24 -14.43 4.86
N MET A 191 44.00 -13.95 6.07
CA MET A 191 45.04 -13.73 7.09
C MET A 191 45.39 -15.00 7.87
N LEU A 192 44.42 -15.89 8.09
CA LEU A 192 44.54 -17.06 8.96
C LEU A 192 45.20 -18.29 8.27
N ARG A 193 45.74 -18.15 7.05
CA ARG A 193 46.24 -19.27 6.23
C ARG A 193 47.34 -20.08 6.93
N ASP A 194 48.23 -19.40 7.63
CA ASP A 194 49.42 -19.95 8.29
C ASP A 194 49.32 -19.91 9.83
N ASP A 195 48.13 -19.58 10.36
CA ASP A 195 47.88 -19.40 11.78
C ASP A 195 47.63 -20.71 12.55
N GLU A 196 47.60 -20.60 13.88
CA GLU A 196 47.34 -21.74 14.77
C GLU A 196 45.96 -22.37 14.54
N GLU A 197 45.87 -23.70 14.72
CA GLU A 197 44.63 -24.48 14.53
C GLU A 197 43.46 -23.96 15.40
N VAL A 198 43.77 -23.31 16.54
CA VAL A 198 42.80 -22.67 17.42
C VAL A 198 42.14 -21.46 16.76
N ALA A 199 42.91 -20.61 16.08
CA ALA A 199 42.39 -19.42 15.40
C ALA A 199 41.48 -19.82 14.22
N ILE A 200 41.86 -20.87 13.48
CA ILE A 200 41.03 -21.44 12.40
C ILE A 200 39.69 -21.95 12.95
N LYS A 201 39.69 -22.65 14.09
CA LYS A 201 38.46 -23.15 14.73
C LYS A 201 37.53 -22.01 15.15
N ILE A 202 38.07 -20.92 15.68
CA ILE A 202 37.29 -19.73 16.07
C ILE A 202 36.62 -19.12 14.82
N ALA A 203 37.36 -18.90 13.73
CA ALA A 203 36.80 -18.36 12.49
C ALA A 203 35.71 -19.27 11.88
N ILE A 204 35.89 -20.59 11.93
CA ILE A 204 34.85 -21.55 11.51
C ILE A 204 33.59 -21.39 12.38
N GLN A 205 33.74 -21.22 13.69
CA GLN A 205 32.60 -21.03 14.59
C GLN A 205 31.86 -19.72 14.32
N GLU A 206 32.58 -18.62 14.02
CA GLU A 206 31.99 -17.35 13.58
C GLU A 206 31.16 -17.55 12.30
N LEU A 207 31.70 -18.22 11.29
CA LEU A 207 30.99 -18.53 10.04
C LEU A 207 29.74 -19.40 10.28
N ARG A 208 29.79 -20.37 11.20
CA ARG A 208 28.62 -21.16 11.60
C ARG A 208 27.57 -20.31 12.32
N SER A 209 27.98 -19.34 13.12
CA SER A 209 27.08 -18.37 13.76
C SER A 209 26.34 -17.53 12.72
N ILE A 210 27.05 -17.01 11.71
CA ILE A 210 26.47 -16.26 10.58
C ILE A 210 25.42 -17.11 9.86
N GLN A 211 25.71 -18.39 9.60
CA GLN A 211 24.74 -19.32 8.99
C GLN A 211 23.49 -19.51 9.85
N SER A 212 23.64 -19.64 11.17
CA SER A 212 22.51 -19.75 12.10
C SER A 212 21.66 -18.48 12.12
N ASN A 213 22.30 -17.31 12.13
CA ASN A 213 21.63 -16.02 12.13
C ASN A 213 20.79 -15.83 10.86
N VAL A 214 21.39 -16.02 9.68
CA VAL A 214 20.65 -15.86 8.41
C VAL A 214 19.50 -16.86 8.24
N LEU A 215 19.62 -18.06 8.82
CA LEU A 215 18.53 -19.04 8.90
C LEU A 215 17.37 -18.53 9.79
N GLY A 216 17.71 -17.98 10.95
CA GLY A 216 16.74 -17.35 11.87
C GLY A 216 15.99 -16.21 11.21
N LEU A 217 16.70 -15.29 10.54
CA LEU A 217 16.10 -14.15 9.83
C LEU A 217 15.15 -14.61 8.72
N ASN A 218 15.58 -15.59 7.91
CA ASN A 218 14.71 -16.14 6.86
C ASN A 218 13.45 -16.80 7.44
N LYS A 219 13.56 -17.50 8.57
CA LYS A 219 12.41 -18.07 9.27
C LYS A 219 11.46 -16.97 9.76
N ASN A 220 11.98 -15.91 10.37
CA ASN A 220 11.16 -14.79 10.85
C ASN A 220 10.33 -14.17 9.73
N ILE A 221 10.93 -13.92 8.55
CA ILE A 221 10.21 -13.40 7.39
C ILE A 221 9.17 -14.39 6.88
N ASN A 222 9.52 -15.68 6.78
CA ASN A 222 8.54 -16.70 6.40
C ASN A 222 7.34 -16.70 7.35
N ASP A 223 7.56 -16.60 8.66
CA ASP A 223 6.51 -16.58 9.66
C ASP A 223 5.64 -15.31 9.57
N ILE A 224 6.23 -14.14 9.30
CA ILE A 224 5.50 -12.90 9.05
C ILE A 224 4.57 -13.06 7.84
N VAL A 225 5.10 -13.54 6.71
CA VAL A 225 4.32 -13.72 5.48
C VAL A 225 3.19 -14.74 5.70
N ILE A 226 3.49 -15.89 6.33
CA ILE A 226 2.48 -16.91 6.61
C ILE A 226 1.39 -16.36 7.53
N LYS A 227 1.74 -15.70 8.64
CA LYS A 227 0.73 -15.13 9.57
C LYS A 227 -0.12 -14.07 8.89
N THR A 228 0.47 -13.26 8.01
CA THR A 228 -0.25 -12.19 7.30
C THR A 228 -1.20 -12.75 6.24
N HIS A 229 -0.80 -13.81 5.53
CA HIS A 229 -1.59 -14.38 4.44
C HIS A 229 -2.57 -15.48 4.87
N ALA A 230 -2.22 -16.31 5.85
CA ALA A 230 -3.06 -17.45 6.28
C ALA A 230 -4.45 -17.01 6.77
N ASP A 231 -4.52 -15.79 7.27
CA ASP A 231 -5.73 -15.24 7.86
C ASP A 231 -6.61 -14.45 6.88
N ASN A 232 -6.15 -14.22 5.64
CA ASN A 232 -6.81 -13.40 4.60
C ASN A 232 -7.58 -12.20 5.18
N LYS A 233 -6.90 -11.44 6.06
CA LYS A 233 -7.56 -10.43 6.90
C LYS A 233 -8.19 -9.34 6.03
N PRO A 234 -9.35 -8.79 6.42
CA PRO A 234 -9.92 -7.65 5.73
C PRO A 234 -9.00 -6.45 5.82
N ILE A 235 -9.07 -5.55 4.85
CA ILE A 235 -8.24 -4.34 4.84
C ILE A 235 -8.33 -3.49 6.11
N THR A 236 -9.48 -3.50 6.77
CA THR A 236 -9.70 -2.78 8.04
C THR A 236 -8.79 -3.26 9.18
N TYR A 237 -8.15 -4.42 9.01
CA TYR A 237 -7.13 -4.94 9.90
C TYR A 237 -5.79 -4.21 9.75
N PHE A 238 -5.50 -3.67 8.56
CA PHE A 238 -4.27 -2.95 8.24
C PHE A 238 -4.45 -1.43 8.35
N ILE A 239 -5.63 -0.92 8.03
CA ILE A 239 -5.90 0.53 8.02
C ILE A 239 -7.25 0.85 8.68
N GLN A 240 -7.34 2.03 9.29
CA GLN A 240 -8.54 2.52 9.96
C GLN A 240 -8.91 3.90 9.41
N TYR A 241 -10.19 4.18 9.26
CA TYR A 241 -10.63 5.51 8.84
C TYR A 241 -10.25 6.55 9.90
N LYS A 242 -9.64 7.65 9.48
CA LYS A 242 -9.25 8.75 10.37
C LYS A 242 -10.53 9.39 10.92
N LYS A 243 -10.88 9.07 12.16
CA LYS A 243 -12.01 9.72 12.83
C LYS A 243 -11.79 11.23 12.77
N LYS A 244 -12.78 11.96 12.26
CA LYS A 244 -12.82 13.42 12.43
C LYS A 244 -12.86 13.68 13.94
N ASN A 245 -11.89 14.42 14.46
CA ASN A 245 -12.04 14.99 15.79
C ASN A 245 -13.32 15.82 15.78
N SER A 246 -14.30 15.40 16.57
CA SER A 246 -15.53 16.14 16.85
C SER A 246 -15.16 17.33 17.75
N ASN A 247 -14.39 18.28 17.23
CA ASN A 247 -14.23 19.59 17.83
C ASN A 247 -14.79 20.62 16.85
N GLY A 248 -16.09 20.84 16.98
CA GLY A 248 -16.87 21.91 16.37
C GLY A 248 -18.04 22.17 17.29
#